data_AF-A0A9P7G3T6-F1
#
_entry.id   AF-A0A9P7G3T6-F1
#
_cell.length_a   1.000
_cell.length_b   1.000
_cell.length_c   1.000
_cell.angle_alpha   90.00
_cell.angle_beta   90.00
_cell.angle_gamma   90.00
#
_symmetry.space_group_name_H-M   'P 1'
#
loop_
_entity.id
_entity.type
_entity.pdbx_description
1 polymer ?
#
loop_
_entity_poly.entity_id
_entity_poly.type
_entity_poly.pdbx_seq_one_letter_code
_entity_poly.pdbx_strand_id
1 'polypeptide(L)'
;MQALLARRGHKQALQVLRRHLPDLITAGIGFEEVPLGYWSVPLTSSDTNGSTIVAPYIPGAWKYLLRGLNWAKKHSIHVILDIHGAPGSQNGYDNSGQRTGNPSWALNPANISRTVDTVRYIAESIGGLVDVIELLNEPAGFRGDQWANGVRQYWLDGYDAVRQAGGDNIKVMIGDAFLGVSVREWRAWHVDKS
;
A
#
# COMPACT_ATOMS: atom_id res chain seq x y z
N MET A 1 -13.03 -8.33 -0.99
CA MET A 1 -12.28 -9.59 -0.76
C MET A 1 -11.24 -9.47 0.37
N GLN A 2 -10.48 -8.37 0.44
CA GLN A 2 -9.48 -8.03 1.49
C GLN A 2 -9.97 -8.14 2.94
N ALA A 3 -11.08 -7.47 3.30
CA ALA A 3 -11.61 -7.46 4.68
C ALA A 3 -11.99 -8.87 5.20
N LEU A 4 -12.43 -9.75 4.31
CA LEU A 4 -12.79 -11.13 4.66
C LEU A 4 -11.53 -11.96 4.97
N LEU A 5 -10.42 -11.69 4.27
CA LEU A 5 -9.12 -12.36 4.43
C LEU A 5 -8.38 -11.88 5.69
N ALA A 6 -8.52 -10.62 6.07
CA ALA A 6 -7.93 -10.05 7.29
C ALA A 6 -8.45 -10.72 8.59
N ARG A 7 -9.64 -11.33 8.54
CA ARG A 7 -10.29 -12.03 9.66
C ARG A 7 -10.33 -13.56 9.52
N ARG A 8 -10.01 -14.11 8.35
CA ARG A 8 -10.04 -15.55 8.07
C ARG A 8 -8.71 -16.00 7.46
N GLY A 9 -7.71 -16.22 8.30
CA GLY A 9 -6.53 -17.05 8.08
C GLY A 9 -5.80 -16.97 6.72
N HIS A 10 -4.55 -16.50 6.76
CA HIS A 10 -3.60 -16.31 5.64
C HIS A 10 -3.44 -17.40 4.55
N LYS A 11 -3.99 -18.61 4.73
CA LYS A 11 -3.87 -19.70 3.75
C LYS A 11 -4.65 -19.42 2.45
N GLN A 12 -5.68 -18.60 2.50
CA GLN A 12 -6.56 -18.31 1.35
C GLN A 12 -5.89 -17.36 0.33
N ALA A 13 -5.17 -16.32 0.78
CA ALA A 13 -4.45 -15.41 -0.12
C ALA A 13 -3.35 -16.13 -0.94
N LEU A 14 -2.63 -17.07 -0.32
CA LEU A 14 -1.66 -17.94 -1.01
C LEU A 14 -2.31 -18.83 -2.07
N GLN A 15 -3.52 -19.33 -1.79
CA GLN A 15 -4.23 -20.23 -2.71
C GLN A 15 -4.77 -19.47 -3.91
N VAL A 16 -5.20 -18.22 -3.71
CA VAL A 16 -5.60 -17.30 -4.79
C VAL A 16 -4.39 -17.06 -5.70
N LEU A 17 -3.24 -16.64 -5.16
CA LEU A 17 -2.04 -16.45 -5.96
C LEU A 17 -1.62 -17.74 -6.70
N ARG A 18 -1.54 -18.87 -5.99
CA ARG A 18 -1.14 -20.15 -6.62
C ARG A 18 -2.08 -20.66 -7.71
N ARG A 19 -3.38 -20.35 -7.66
CA ARG A 19 -4.36 -20.78 -8.67
C ARG A 19 -4.44 -19.84 -9.86
N HIS A 20 -4.36 -18.53 -9.63
CA HIS A 20 -4.61 -17.54 -10.68
C HIS A 20 -3.37 -17.19 -11.49
N LEU A 21 -2.18 -17.26 -10.91
CA LEU A 21 -0.97 -16.88 -11.64
C LEU A 21 -0.59 -17.77 -12.84
N PRO A 22 -0.86 -19.09 -12.87
CA PRO A 22 -0.75 -19.88 -14.10
C PRO A 22 -1.69 -19.40 -15.22
N ASP A 23 -2.88 -18.91 -14.87
CA ASP A 23 -3.84 -18.34 -15.82
C ASP A 23 -3.31 -17.01 -16.37
N LEU A 24 -2.66 -16.18 -15.54
CA LEU A 24 -2.03 -14.93 -15.98
C LEU A 24 -0.93 -15.18 -17.03
N ILE A 25 -0.07 -16.17 -16.79
CA ILE A 25 0.98 -16.56 -17.74
C ILE A 25 0.35 -17.03 -19.06
N THR A 26 -0.67 -17.89 -18.98
CA THR A 26 -1.37 -18.41 -20.17
C THR A 26 -2.08 -17.29 -20.93
N ALA A 27 -2.60 -16.29 -20.23
CA ALA A 27 -3.23 -15.11 -20.79
C ALA A 27 -2.24 -14.06 -21.33
N GLY A 28 -0.93 -14.24 -21.11
CA GLY A 28 0.09 -13.28 -21.53
C GLY A 28 0.12 -11.98 -20.72
N ILE A 29 -0.41 -11.99 -19.49
CA ILE A 29 -0.43 -10.83 -18.59
C ILE A 29 0.97 -10.67 -17.95
N GLY A 30 1.60 -9.51 -18.15
CA GLY A 30 2.96 -9.21 -17.68
C GLY A 30 3.05 -8.48 -16.34
N PHE A 31 1.92 -8.01 -15.79
CA PHE A 31 1.86 -7.27 -14.53
C PHE A 31 0.71 -7.78 -13.66
N GLU A 32 0.95 -7.89 -12.35
CA GLU A 32 -0.06 -8.20 -11.33
C GLU A 32 -0.03 -7.12 -10.24
N GLU A 33 -1.20 -6.61 -9.87
CA GLU A 33 -1.37 -5.74 -8.72
C GLU A 33 -1.72 -6.57 -7.48
N VAL A 34 -0.91 -6.45 -6.43
CA VAL A 34 -1.04 -7.22 -5.20
C VAL A 34 -1.40 -6.27 -4.06
N PRO A 35 -2.67 -6.22 -3.65
CA PRO A 35 -3.07 -5.30 -2.60
C PRO A 35 -2.77 -5.88 -1.20
N LEU A 36 -2.20 -5.04 -0.32
CA LEU A 36 -1.64 -5.41 0.98
C LEU A 36 -2.07 -4.41 2.08
N GLY A 37 -2.70 -4.90 3.15
CA GLY A 37 -2.99 -4.08 4.32
C GLY A 37 -1.79 -3.92 5.27
N TYR A 38 -1.66 -2.77 5.93
CA TYR A 38 -0.55 -2.45 6.85
C TYR A 38 -0.34 -3.50 7.95
N TRP A 39 -1.42 -4.17 8.39
CA TRP A 39 -1.38 -5.22 9.42
C TRP A 39 -0.60 -6.47 9.02
N SER A 40 -0.31 -6.62 7.73
CA SER A 40 0.49 -7.72 7.19
C SER A 40 1.98 -7.43 7.17
N VAL A 41 2.39 -6.18 7.34
CA VAL A 41 3.79 -5.75 7.30
C VAL A 41 4.40 -5.89 8.70
N PRO A 42 5.49 -6.65 8.86
CA PRO A 42 6.01 -7.04 10.17
C PRO A 42 6.92 -5.96 10.78
N LEU A 43 6.44 -4.71 10.79
CA LEU A 43 7.14 -3.59 11.42
C LEU A 43 7.30 -3.83 12.92
N THR A 44 8.52 -3.63 13.41
CA THR A 44 8.88 -3.69 14.82
C THR A 44 9.18 -2.28 15.37
N SER A 45 9.48 -2.18 16.66
CA SER A 45 9.83 -0.91 17.30
C SER A 45 11.17 -0.33 16.84
N SER A 46 12.02 -1.08 16.14
CA SER A 46 13.21 -0.52 15.49
C SER A 46 12.86 0.25 14.21
N ASP A 47 11.71 -0.05 13.61
CA ASP A 47 11.35 0.41 12.27
C ASP A 47 10.40 1.61 12.30
N THR A 48 9.87 1.97 13.47
CA THR A 48 8.88 3.03 13.66
C THR A 48 8.93 3.59 15.09
N ASN A 49 8.62 4.88 15.23
CA ASN A 49 8.35 5.51 16.53
C ASN A 49 6.86 5.42 16.92
N GLY A 50 6.02 4.85 16.05
CA GLY A 50 4.59 4.68 16.26
C GLY A 50 4.21 3.31 16.84
N SER A 51 2.91 3.08 17.00
CA SER A 51 2.38 1.79 17.42
C SER A 51 2.62 0.70 16.37
N THR A 52 3.10 -0.45 16.81
CA THR A 52 3.19 -1.69 16.01
C THR A 52 1.98 -2.60 16.20
N ILE A 53 1.01 -2.19 17.01
CA ILE A 53 -0.20 -2.98 17.28
C ILE A 53 -1.08 -3.01 16.04
N VAL A 54 -1.45 -4.23 15.63
CA VAL A 54 -2.31 -4.48 14.47
C VAL A 54 -3.67 -5.10 14.86
N ALA A 55 -3.99 -5.19 16.15
CA ALA A 55 -5.30 -5.66 16.58
C ALA A 55 -6.42 -4.80 15.96
N PRO A 56 -7.54 -5.40 15.50
CA PRO A 56 -7.95 -6.81 15.65
C PRO A 56 -7.52 -7.73 14.50
N TYR A 57 -6.60 -7.31 13.64
CA TYR A 57 -6.17 -8.10 12.48
C TYR A 57 -5.23 -9.24 12.90
N ILE A 58 -5.21 -10.30 12.08
CA ILE A 58 -4.27 -11.41 12.24
C ILE A 58 -3.02 -11.09 11.40
N PRO A 59 -1.82 -10.95 12.00
CA PRO A 59 -0.59 -10.73 11.25
C PRO A 59 -0.01 -12.04 10.69
N GLY A 60 0.88 -11.91 9.68
CA GLY A 60 1.64 -13.05 9.15
C GLY A 60 1.46 -13.32 7.66
N ALA A 61 0.76 -12.45 6.92
CA ALA A 61 0.66 -12.53 5.47
C ALA A 61 2.00 -12.28 4.76
N TRP A 62 2.94 -11.56 5.40
CA TRP A 62 4.25 -11.20 4.83
C TRP A 62 5.01 -12.38 4.21
N LYS A 63 5.15 -13.50 4.94
CA LYS A 63 5.88 -14.67 4.43
C LYS A 63 5.25 -15.28 3.18
N TYR A 64 3.95 -15.06 2.99
CA TYR A 64 3.19 -15.54 1.84
C TYR A 64 3.31 -14.60 0.65
N LEU A 65 3.29 -13.28 0.90
CA LEU A 65 3.68 -12.27 -0.07
C LEU A 65 5.06 -12.57 -0.65
N LEU A 66 6.08 -12.77 0.21
CA LEU A 66 7.45 -13.08 -0.24
C LEU A 66 7.51 -14.31 -1.16
N ARG A 67 6.73 -15.36 -0.87
CA ARG A 67 6.66 -16.54 -1.72
C ARG A 67 6.01 -16.23 -3.07
N GLY A 68 4.97 -15.41 -3.09
CA GLY A 68 4.31 -14.94 -4.31
C GLY A 68 5.26 -14.10 -5.17
N LEU A 69 5.95 -13.12 -4.57
CA LEU A 69 6.88 -12.24 -5.28
C LEU A 69 8.08 -12.99 -5.88
N ASN A 70 8.68 -13.92 -5.13
CA ASN A 70 9.76 -14.76 -5.67
C ASN A 70 9.29 -15.62 -6.84
N TRP A 71 8.03 -16.08 -6.81
CA TRP A 71 7.45 -16.82 -7.91
C TRP A 71 7.22 -15.90 -9.12
N ALA A 72 6.63 -14.71 -8.92
CA ALA A 72 6.42 -13.73 -9.98
C ALA A 72 7.74 -13.41 -10.70
N LYS A 73 8.80 -13.13 -9.93
CA LYS A 73 10.16 -12.91 -10.45
C LYS A 73 10.70 -14.09 -11.26
N LYS A 74 10.47 -15.34 -10.81
CA LYS A 74 10.89 -16.55 -11.56
C LYS A 74 10.19 -16.67 -12.92
N HIS A 75 8.99 -16.12 -13.04
CA HIS A 75 8.15 -16.20 -14.23
C HIS A 75 8.10 -14.88 -15.01
N SER A 76 8.98 -13.92 -14.71
CA SER A 76 9.03 -12.62 -15.37
C SER A 76 7.71 -11.84 -15.34
N ILE A 77 6.95 -12.00 -14.26
CA ILE A 77 5.75 -11.19 -13.98
C ILE A 77 6.19 -10.03 -13.10
N HIS A 78 5.90 -8.82 -13.57
CA HIS A 78 6.14 -7.61 -12.83
C HIS A 78 5.04 -7.37 -11.79
N VAL A 79 5.37 -6.71 -10.69
CA VAL A 79 4.45 -6.53 -9.56
C VAL A 79 4.28 -5.08 -9.18
N ILE A 80 3.02 -4.66 -9.08
CA ILE A 80 2.60 -3.46 -8.36
C ILE A 80 2.17 -3.89 -6.97
N LEU A 81 2.89 -3.48 -5.93
CA LEU A 81 2.49 -3.72 -4.55
C LEU A 81 1.70 -2.51 -4.05
N ASP A 82 0.42 -2.72 -3.78
CA ASP A 82 -0.50 -1.66 -3.38
C ASP A 82 -0.76 -1.69 -1.88
N ILE A 83 -0.55 -0.56 -1.20
CA ILE A 83 -0.96 -0.40 0.20
C ILE A 83 -2.47 -0.17 0.25
N HIS A 84 -3.21 -1.28 0.38
CA HIS A 84 -4.66 -1.24 0.24
C HIS A 84 -5.42 -0.84 1.52
N GLY A 85 -4.73 -0.79 2.65
CA GLY A 85 -5.35 -0.45 3.93
C GLY A 85 -4.36 0.20 4.89
N ALA A 86 -4.73 1.37 5.39
CA ALA A 86 -3.95 2.15 6.36
C ALA A 86 -4.63 2.23 7.74
N PRO A 87 -3.86 2.49 8.82
CA PRO A 87 -4.41 2.68 10.16
C PRO A 87 -5.50 3.76 10.20
N GLY A 88 -6.61 3.48 10.88
CA GLY A 88 -7.74 4.41 10.98
C GLY A 88 -8.62 4.50 9.72
N SER A 89 -8.31 3.70 8.68
CA SER A 89 -8.95 3.71 7.36
C SER A 89 -8.78 5.02 6.59
N GLN A 90 -8.29 4.90 5.36
CA GLN A 90 -8.12 6.02 4.43
C GLN A 90 -9.40 6.42 3.70
N ASN A 91 -10.49 5.67 3.83
CA ASN A 91 -11.74 5.96 3.12
C ASN A 91 -13.03 5.54 3.85
N GLY A 92 -12.95 4.67 4.85
CA GLY A 92 -14.07 4.11 5.60
C GLY A 92 -14.74 2.92 4.91
N TYR A 93 -14.22 2.47 3.77
CA TYR A 93 -14.75 1.33 3.02
C TYR A 93 -14.27 0.01 3.61
N ASP A 94 -14.95 -1.09 3.27
CA ASP A 94 -14.55 -2.41 3.73
C ASP A 94 -13.25 -2.91 3.07
N ASN A 95 -12.94 -2.48 1.85
CA ASN A 95 -11.71 -2.84 1.15
C ASN A 95 -10.45 -2.40 1.93
N SER A 96 -10.53 -1.30 2.68
CA SER A 96 -9.46 -0.80 3.54
C SER A 96 -9.19 -1.66 4.80
N GLY A 97 -10.01 -2.69 5.04
CA GLY A 97 -9.96 -3.55 6.24
C GLY A 97 -10.81 -3.06 7.42
N GLN A 98 -11.19 -1.77 7.44
CA GLN A 98 -11.98 -1.16 8.51
C GLN A 98 -13.14 -0.34 7.92
N ARG A 99 -14.29 -0.99 7.74
CA ARG A 99 -15.53 -0.28 7.40
C ARG A 99 -15.96 0.61 8.56
N THR A 100 -16.05 1.91 8.34
CA THR A 100 -16.42 2.89 9.37
C THR A 100 -17.06 4.14 8.75
N GLY A 101 -18.02 4.75 9.43
CA GLY A 101 -18.57 6.06 9.04
C GLY A 101 -17.62 7.23 9.35
N ASN A 102 -16.70 7.03 10.30
CA ASN A 102 -15.76 8.04 10.80
C ASN A 102 -14.32 7.55 10.59
N PRO A 103 -13.83 7.47 9.34
CA PRO A 103 -12.41 7.18 9.11
C PRO A 103 -11.55 8.32 9.65
N SER A 104 -10.33 8.02 10.07
CA SER A 104 -9.47 8.97 10.79
C SER A 104 -8.03 8.99 10.32
N TRP A 105 -7.68 8.27 9.25
CA TRP A 105 -6.32 8.20 8.73
C TRP A 105 -5.72 9.60 8.46
N ALA A 106 -6.37 10.42 7.63
CA ALA A 106 -5.86 11.76 7.28
C ALA A 106 -5.98 12.78 8.42
N LEU A 107 -6.73 12.47 9.48
CA LEU A 107 -6.98 13.35 10.62
C LEU A 107 -6.01 13.10 11.78
N ASN A 108 -5.23 12.02 11.72
CA ASN A 108 -4.31 11.62 12.77
C ASN A 108 -2.88 11.49 12.20
N PRO A 109 -1.96 12.40 12.57
CA PRO A 109 -0.58 12.36 12.12
C PRO A 109 0.13 11.02 12.39
N ALA A 110 -0.22 10.32 13.49
CA ALA A 110 0.36 9.02 13.79
C ALA A 110 -0.06 7.94 12.78
N ASN A 111 -1.27 8.02 12.22
CA ASN A 111 -1.72 7.10 11.17
C ASN A 111 -0.97 7.34 9.86
N ILE A 112 -0.76 8.62 9.48
CA ILE A 112 0.03 8.98 8.29
C ILE A 112 1.47 8.50 8.47
N SER A 113 2.13 8.86 9.58
CA SER A 113 3.51 8.44 9.88
C SER A 113 3.66 6.92 9.84
N ARG A 114 2.71 6.17 10.42
CA ARG A 114 2.72 4.72 10.37
C ARG A 114 2.61 4.17 8.94
N THR A 115 1.87 4.86 8.08
CA THR A 115 1.73 4.48 6.66
C THR A 115 3.02 4.79 5.89
N VAL A 116 3.70 5.90 6.20
CA VAL A 116 5.05 6.22 5.67
C VAL A 116 6.07 5.15 6.08
N ASP A 117 6.11 4.79 7.37
CA ASP A 117 7.01 3.74 7.86
C ASP A 117 6.75 2.39 7.17
N THR A 118 5.49 2.12 6.83
CA THR A 118 5.09 0.89 6.11
C THR A 118 5.68 0.85 4.70
N VAL A 119 5.56 1.93 3.92
CA VAL A 119 6.13 1.97 2.56
C VAL A 119 7.66 1.98 2.59
N ARG A 120 8.28 2.66 3.56
CA ARG A 120 9.73 2.63 3.77
C ARG A 120 10.24 1.21 3.98
N TYR A 121 9.64 0.50 4.95
CA TYR A 121 10.03 -0.87 5.27
C TYR A 121 9.87 -1.82 4.09
N ILE A 122 8.80 -1.66 3.31
CA ILE A 122 8.59 -2.43 2.08
C ILE A 122 9.71 -2.18 1.07
N ALA A 123 10.04 -0.92 0.81
CA ALA A 123 11.11 -0.56 -0.12
C ALA A 123 12.47 -1.12 0.32
N GLU A 124 12.81 -0.99 1.61
CA GLU A 124 14.03 -1.55 2.22
C GLU A 124 14.07 -3.09 2.12
N SER A 125 12.96 -3.75 2.48
CA SER A 125 12.93 -5.19 2.68
C SER A 125 12.79 -5.99 1.39
N ILE A 126 12.01 -5.47 0.43
CA ILE A 126 11.60 -6.22 -0.76
C ILE A 126 11.66 -5.40 -2.05
N GLY A 127 12.32 -4.25 -2.06
CA GLY A 127 12.47 -3.41 -3.25
C GLY A 127 13.02 -4.13 -4.49
N GLY A 128 13.85 -5.16 -4.32
CA GLY A 128 14.36 -6.00 -5.42
C GLY A 128 13.39 -7.08 -5.94
N LEU A 129 12.16 -7.12 -5.42
CA LEU A 129 11.11 -8.08 -5.76
C LEU A 129 9.81 -7.40 -6.25
N VAL A 130 9.75 -6.07 -6.23
CA VAL A 130 8.59 -5.27 -6.68
C VAL A 130 9.05 -4.22 -7.68
N ASP A 131 8.23 -3.94 -8.68
CA ASP A 131 8.54 -2.97 -9.74
C ASP A 131 7.93 -1.60 -9.42
N VAL A 132 6.75 -1.61 -8.81
CA VAL A 132 5.99 -0.42 -8.42
C VAL A 132 5.48 -0.58 -6.99
N ILE A 133 5.54 0.49 -6.19
CA ILE A 133 4.79 0.61 -4.94
C ILE A 133 3.71 1.67 -5.16
N GLU A 134 2.45 1.27 -5.06
CA GLU A 134 1.33 2.21 -4.93
C GLU A 134 1.21 2.62 -3.46
N LEU A 135 1.37 3.92 -3.19
CA LEU A 135 1.56 4.41 -1.82
C LEU A 135 0.34 4.15 -0.95
N LEU A 136 -0.88 4.32 -1.47
CA LEU A 136 -2.12 4.04 -0.75
C LEU A 136 -3.32 4.04 -1.69
N ASN A 137 -4.08 2.94 -1.67
CA ASN A 137 -5.31 2.79 -2.44
C ASN A 137 -6.42 3.73 -1.95
N GLU A 138 -7.03 4.47 -2.89
CA GLU A 138 -8.30 5.19 -2.74
C GLU A 138 -8.43 6.02 -1.44
N PRO A 139 -7.49 6.89 -1.06
CA PRO A 139 -7.73 7.80 0.06
C PRO A 139 -8.87 8.76 -0.28
N ALA A 140 -9.79 8.97 0.65
CA ALA A 140 -10.99 9.76 0.44
C ALA A 140 -10.72 11.28 0.55
N GLY A 141 -9.90 11.82 -0.37
CA GLY A 141 -9.54 13.24 -0.42
C GLY A 141 -10.77 14.17 -0.49
N PHE A 142 -11.85 13.69 -1.11
CA PHE A 142 -13.14 14.38 -1.22
C PHE A 142 -13.85 14.69 0.13
N ARG A 143 -13.35 14.18 1.25
CA ARG A 143 -13.93 14.43 2.59
C ARG A 143 -13.67 15.84 3.13
N GLY A 144 -12.84 16.63 2.45
CA GLY A 144 -12.59 18.05 2.76
C GLY A 144 -11.11 18.42 2.73
N ASP A 145 -10.81 19.71 2.89
CA ASP A 145 -9.45 20.24 2.69
C ASP A 145 -8.40 19.58 3.58
N GLN A 146 -8.74 19.28 4.84
CA GLN A 146 -7.83 18.58 5.74
C GLN A 146 -7.45 17.19 5.22
N TRP A 147 -8.41 16.46 4.63
CA TRP A 147 -8.15 15.16 4.02
C TRP A 147 -7.29 15.31 2.77
N ALA A 148 -7.66 16.21 1.87
CA ALA A 148 -6.90 16.47 0.65
C ALA A 148 -5.44 16.89 0.95
N ASN A 149 -5.22 17.73 1.97
CA ASN A 149 -3.89 18.15 2.39
C ASN A 149 -3.10 17.02 3.05
N GLY A 150 -3.73 16.20 3.90
CA GLY A 150 -3.10 15.02 4.48
C GLY A 150 -2.64 14.01 3.42
N VAL A 151 -3.46 13.81 2.38
CA VAL A 151 -3.10 12.96 1.22
C VAL A 151 -1.90 13.53 0.46
N ARG A 152 -1.92 14.83 0.12
CA ARG A 152 -0.81 15.46 -0.63
C ARG A 152 0.50 15.39 0.15
N GLN A 153 0.46 15.67 1.45
CA GLN A 153 1.67 15.57 2.28
C GLN A 153 2.16 14.12 2.32
N TYR A 154 1.26 13.16 2.47
CA TYR A 154 1.62 11.74 2.45
C TYR A 154 2.23 11.30 1.11
N TRP A 155 1.80 11.84 -0.03
CA TRP A 155 2.43 11.56 -1.33
C TRP A 155 3.88 12.02 -1.38
N LEU A 156 4.18 13.20 -0.82
CA LEU A 156 5.55 13.71 -0.75
C LEU A 156 6.41 12.86 0.19
N ASP A 157 5.91 12.61 1.41
CA ASP A 157 6.64 11.86 2.43
C ASP A 157 6.87 10.40 2.03
N GLY A 158 5.85 9.76 1.43
CA GLY A 158 5.93 8.39 0.94
C GLY A 158 6.87 8.25 -0.26
N TYR A 159 6.86 9.23 -1.19
CA TYR A 159 7.83 9.27 -2.29
C TYR A 159 9.26 9.36 -1.75
N ASP A 160 9.52 10.28 -0.83
CA ASP A 160 10.85 10.47 -0.24
C ASP A 160 11.30 9.23 0.53
N ALA A 161 10.39 8.60 1.28
CA ALA A 161 10.65 7.35 1.98
C ALA A 161 11.06 6.22 1.02
N VAL A 162 10.35 6.03 -0.09
CA VAL A 162 10.70 4.99 -1.08
C VAL A 162 12.04 5.30 -1.76
N ARG A 163 12.32 6.56 -2.09
CA ARG A 163 13.60 6.96 -2.71
C ARG A 163 14.78 6.75 -1.78
N GLN A 164 14.65 7.12 -0.50
CA GLN A 164 15.70 6.93 0.50
C GLN A 164 15.98 5.45 0.77
N ALA A 165 14.93 4.62 0.81
CA ALA A 165 15.00 3.19 1.12
C ALA A 165 15.44 2.32 -0.07
N GLY A 166 14.82 2.53 -1.23
CA GLY A 166 14.92 1.64 -2.39
C GLY A 166 15.58 2.24 -3.63
N GLY A 167 15.93 3.53 -3.59
CA GLY A 167 16.51 4.24 -4.73
C GLY A 167 15.55 4.41 -5.92
N ASP A 168 16.12 4.50 -7.12
CA ASP A 168 15.39 4.82 -8.35
C ASP A 168 14.82 3.59 -9.09
N ASN A 169 15.15 2.39 -8.60
CA ASN A 169 14.75 1.12 -9.21
C ASN A 169 13.27 0.83 -9.00
N ILE A 170 12.65 1.38 -7.95
CA ILE A 170 11.24 1.19 -7.63
C ILE A 170 10.44 2.37 -8.18
N LYS A 171 9.41 2.12 -9.00
CA LYS A 171 8.47 3.18 -9.39
C LYS A 171 7.49 3.46 -8.25
N VAL A 172 7.11 4.72 -8.09
CA VAL A 172 6.13 5.15 -7.09
C VAL A 172 4.85 5.50 -7.81
N MET A 173 3.73 4.92 -7.38
CA MET A 173 2.40 5.18 -7.90
C MET A 173 1.56 5.86 -6.82
N ILE A 174 0.77 6.85 -7.23
CA ILE A 174 -0.18 7.56 -6.39
C ILE A 174 -1.56 7.56 -7.05
N GLY A 175 -2.60 7.43 -6.24
CA GLY A 175 -3.98 7.61 -6.68
C GLY A 175 -4.38 9.09 -6.76
N ASP A 176 -5.48 9.36 -7.44
CA ASP A 176 -6.05 10.70 -7.60
C ASP A 176 -6.81 11.23 -6.35
N ALA A 177 -6.99 10.36 -5.36
CA ALA A 177 -7.76 10.62 -4.14
C ALA A 177 -9.20 11.10 -4.38
N PHE A 178 -9.76 10.80 -5.57
CA PHE A 178 -11.04 11.27 -6.07
C PHE A 178 -11.18 12.80 -6.11
N LEU A 179 -10.07 13.53 -6.21
CA LEU A 179 -10.07 14.99 -6.29
C LEU A 179 -10.28 15.48 -7.74
N GLY A 180 -10.20 14.57 -8.72
CA GLY A 180 -10.29 14.91 -10.15
C GLY A 180 -8.94 15.28 -10.75
N VAL A 181 -8.96 15.63 -12.03
CA VAL A 181 -7.75 15.86 -12.85
C VAL A 181 -7.47 17.34 -13.10
N SER A 182 -7.96 18.25 -12.25
CA SER A 182 -7.75 19.66 -12.50
C SER A 182 -6.25 19.99 -12.43
N VAL A 183 -5.79 20.84 -13.36
CA VAL A 183 -4.37 21.22 -13.51
C VAL A 183 -3.78 21.79 -12.21
N ARG A 184 -4.62 22.36 -11.34
CA ARG A 184 -4.21 22.95 -10.06
C ARG A 184 -3.88 21.90 -9.00
N GLU A 185 -4.52 20.74 -9.04
CA GLU A 185 -4.35 19.67 -8.05
C GLU A 185 -3.08 18.84 -8.31
N TRP A 186 -2.71 18.66 -9.59
CA TRP A 186 -1.56 17.85 -9.99
C TRP A 186 -0.25 18.63 -10.18
N ARG A 187 -0.32 19.95 -10.44
CA ARG A 187 0.89 20.80 -10.57
C ARG A 187 1.64 20.98 -9.25
N ALA A 188 0.95 20.96 -8.11
CA ALA A 188 1.61 21.03 -6.80
C ALA A 188 2.55 19.84 -6.55
N TRP A 189 2.34 18.70 -7.22
CA TRP A 189 3.22 17.52 -7.09
C TRP A 189 4.40 17.55 -8.06
N HIS A 190 4.19 17.97 -9.31
CA HIS A 190 5.22 17.93 -10.36
C HIS A 190 6.33 18.99 -10.19
N VAL A 191 6.06 20.10 -9.51
CA VAL A 191 7.04 21.21 -9.41
C VAL A 191 8.13 20.93 -8.37
N ASP A 192 7.88 20.08 -7.37
CA ASP A 192 8.81 19.86 -6.25
C ASP A 192 9.74 18.66 -6.43
N LYS A 193 9.54 17.83 -7.47
CA LYS A 193 10.21 16.51 -7.61
C LYS A 193 10.74 16.18 -9.01
N SER A 194 10.80 17.15 -9.93
CA SER A 194 11.53 17.04 -11.21
C SER A 194 13.00 17.38 -11.04
#